data_AF-G7EMR0-F1
#
_entry.id   AF-G7EMR0-F1
#
_cell.length_a   1.000
_cell.length_b   1.000
_cell.length_c   1.000
_cell.angle_alpha   90.00
_cell.angle_beta   90.00
_cell.angle_gamma   90.00
#
_symmetry.space_group_name_H-M   'P 1'
#
loop_
_entity.id
_entity.type
_entity.pdbx_description
1 polymer ?
#
loop_
_entity_poly.entity_id
_entity_poly.type
_entity_poly.pdbx_seq_one_letter_code
_entity_poly.pdbx_strand_id
1 'polypeptide(L)'
;MLDIVLYQPEIPPNTGNIIRLCANTGYALHLIEPLGFEWDDKRVKRAGLDYHEFSHVQRHASFEDYLEKCKPKKYMHVQPKVVNSTMRQVTKLVTA
;
A
#
# COMPACT_ATOMS: atom_id res chain seq x y z
N MET A 1 -16.72 2.90 -0.70
CA MET A 1 -15.82 1.83 -0.21
C MET A 1 -14.59 2.48 0.36
N LEU A 2 -13.90 1.84 1.31
CA LEU A 2 -12.60 2.30 1.80
C LEU A 2 -11.49 1.59 1.04
N ASP A 3 -10.41 2.33 0.79
CA ASP A 3 -9.21 1.82 0.13
C ASP A 3 -8.02 1.97 1.09
N ILE A 4 -7.13 0.97 1.10
CA ILE A 4 -5.89 0.99 1.88
C ILE A 4 -4.74 1.35 0.92
N VAL A 5 -3.88 2.28 1.33
CA VAL A 5 -2.71 2.70 0.54
C VAL A 5 -1.45 2.45 1.36
N LEU A 6 -0.52 1.67 0.83
CA LEU A 6 0.81 1.47 1.40
C LEU A 6 1.84 2.26 0.60
N TYR A 7 2.45 3.24 1.25
CA TYR A 7 3.50 4.05 0.66
C TYR A 7 4.86 3.36 0.83
N GLN A 8 5.50 2.98 -0.27
CA GLN A 8 6.84 2.39 -0.32
C GLN A 8 7.07 1.28 0.74
N PRO A 9 6.24 0.22 0.75
CA PRO A 9 6.34 -0.81 1.79
C PRO A 9 7.66 -1.58 1.70
N GLU A 10 8.34 -1.71 2.83
CA GLU A 10 9.67 -2.33 2.90
C GLU A 10 9.66 -3.78 3.36
N ILE A 11 8.66 -4.17 4.17
CA ILE A 11 8.64 -5.47 4.86
C ILE A 11 7.61 -6.39 4.17
N PRO A 12 8.04 -7.42 3.41
CA PRO A 12 7.12 -8.28 2.66
C PRO A 12 6.05 -8.96 3.53
N PRO A 13 6.36 -9.53 4.72
CA PRO A 13 5.35 -10.11 5.60
C PRO A 13 4.21 -9.15 5.98
N ASN A 14 4.51 -7.87 6.19
CA ASN A 14 3.49 -6.86 6.53
C ASN A 14 2.55 -6.64 5.34
N THR A 15 3.10 -6.53 4.13
CA THR A 15 2.29 -6.38 2.92
C THR A 15 1.38 -7.59 2.69
N GLY A 16 1.89 -8.81 2.90
CA GLY A 16 1.10 -10.04 2.81
C GLY A 16 -0.08 -10.08 3.79
N ASN A 17 0.15 -9.69 5.05
CA ASN A 17 -0.92 -9.62 6.06
C ASN A 17 -2.00 -8.60 5.68
N ILE A 18 -1.62 -7.46 5.09
CA ILE A 18 -2.56 -6.42 4.65
C ILE A 18 -3.34 -6.88 3.41
N ILE A 19 -2.71 -7.62 2.48
CA ILE A 19 -3.40 -8.24 1.35
C ILE A 19 -4.50 -9.19 1.86
N ARG A 20 -4.18 -10.06 2.83
CA ARG A 20 -5.17 -10.95 3.47
C ARG A 20 -6.30 -10.17 4.13
N LEU A 21 -6.00 -9.06 4.81
CA LEU A 21 -7.02 -8.17 5.40
C LEU A 21 -7.95 -7.62 4.31
N CYS A 22 -7.40 -7.09 3.22
CA CYS A 22 -8.16 -6.56 2.08
C CYS A 22 -9.05 -7.63 1.44
N ALA A 23 -8.54 -8.84 1.25
CA ALA A 23 -9.31 -9.95 0.71
C ALA A 23 -10.50 -10.36 1.60
N ASN A 24 -10.31 -10.36 2.92
CA ASN A 24 -11.36 -10.69 3.89
C ASN A 24 -12.41 -9.56 4.08
N THR A 25 -12.03 -8.31 3.79
CA THR A 25 -12.88 -7.13 4.01
C THR A 25 -13.50 -6.56 2.74
N GLY A 26 -12.98 -6.95 1.57
CA GLY A 26 -13.37 -6.41 0.26
C GLY A 26 -12.82 -4.99 -0.01
N TYR A 27 -11.85 -4.51 0.79
CA TYR A 27 -11.21 -3.21 0.55
C TYR A 27 -10.17 -3.31 -0.56
N ALA A 28 -10.07 -2.28 -1.39
CA ALA A 28 -9.01 -2.20 -2.38
C ALA A 28 -7.67 -1.91 -1.70
N LEU A 29 -6.59 -2.45 -2.25
CA LEU A 29 -5.23 -2.21 -1.79
C LEU A 29 -4.43 -1.52 -2.89
N HIS A 30 -3.80 -0.40 -2.54
CA HIS A 30 -2.90 0.34 -3.42
C HIS A 30 -1.48 0.30 -2.85
N LEU A 31 -0.51 -0.06 -3.68
CA LEU A 31 0.91 -0.09 -3.32
C LEU A 31 1.62 1.00 -4.12
N ILE A 32 2.31 1.91 -3.44
CA ILE A 32 3.11 2.95 -4.08
C ILE A 32 4.57 2.49 -4.14
N GLU A 33 5.14 2.49 -5.34
CA GLU A 33 6.53 2.12 -5.59
C GLU A 33 7.53 3.23 -5.15
N PRO A 34 8.83 2.89 -4.96
CA PRO A 34 9.41 1.54 -5.02
C PRO A 34 9.02 0.68 -3.81
N LEU A 35 8.81 -0.62 -4.06
CA LEU A 35 8.67 -1.60 -2.99
C LEU A 35 10.07 -1.97 -2.48
N GLY A 36 10.26 -2.09 -1.17
CA GLY A 36 11.53 -2.53 -0.59
C GLY A 36 11.80 -4.04 -0.75
N PHE A 37 11.00 -4.74 -1.56
CA PHE A 37 11.12 -6.15 -1.85
C PHE A 37 10.69 -6.46 -3.29
N GLU A 38 11.18 -7.57 -3.84
CA GLU A 38 10.74 -8.04 -5.15
C GLU A 38 9.29 -8.52 -5.11
N TRP A 39 8.49 -8.01 -6.06
CA TRP A 39 7.15 -8.51 -6.32
C TRP A 39 7.23 -9.86 -7.04
N ASP A 40 7.03 -10.96 -6.31
CA ASP A 40 7.02 -12.31 -6.86
C ASP A 40 5.71 -13.02 -6.50
N ASP A 41 4.89 -13.28 -7.52
CA ASP A 41 3.63 -14.03 -7.41
C ASP A 41 3.83 -15.44 -6.80
N LYS A 42 5.06 -15.99 -6.83
CA LYS A 42 5.37 -17.26 -6.16
C LYS A 42 5.49 -17.13 -4.64
N ARG A 43 6.02 -16.00 -4.12
CA ARG A 43 6.12 -15.74 -2.67
C ARG A 43 4.73 -15.52 -2.07
N VAL A 44 3.89 -14.85 -2.83
CA VAL A 44 2.46 -14.67 -2.57
C VAL A 44 1.74 -16.01 -2.36
N LYS A 45 1.91 -16.97 -3.28
CA LYS A 45 1.31 -18.31 -3.15
C LYS A 45 1.83 -19.07 -1.93
N ARG A 46 3.11 -18.90 -1.57
CA ARG A 46 3.70 -19.54 -0.38
C ARG A 46 3.18 -18.96 0.92
N ALA A 47 2.73 -17.71 0.93
CA ALA A 47 2.06 -17.10 2.08
C ALA A 47 0.61 -17.62 2.27
N GLY A 48 0.20 -18.60 1.45
CA GLY A 48 -1.15 -19.17 1.48
C GLY A 48 -2.20 -18.21 0.95
N LEU A 49 -1.79 -17.21 0.15
CA LEU A 49 -2.70 -16.27 -0.47
C LEU A 49 -3.22 -16.83 -1.81
N ASP A 50 -4.53 -16.83 -2.00
CA ASP A 50 -5.16 -17.26 -3.26
C ASP A 50 -5.08 -16.14 -4.31
N TYR A 51 -5.01 -16.50 -5.61
CA TYR A 51 -5.00 -15.51 -6.69
C TYR A 51 -6.19 -14.54 -6.65
N HIS A 52 -7.33 -14.98 -6.13
CA HIS A 52 -8.51 -14.13 -5.97
C HIS A 52 -8.28 -13.00 -4.95
N GLU A 53 -7.43 -13.23 -3.94
CA GLU A 53 -7.04 -12.24 -2.93
C GLU A 53 -6.20 -11.10 -3.54
N PHE A 54 -5.65 -11.29 -4.75
CA PHE A 54 -4.88 -10.28 -5.49
C PHE A 54 -5.71 -9.44 -6.46
N SER A 55 -6.96 -9.83 -6.72
CA SER A 55 -7.81 -9.15 -7.72
C SER A 55 -8.07 -7.67 -7.40
N HIS A 56 -7.85 -7.26 -6.14
CA HIS A 56 -8.05 -5.90 -5.67
C HIS A 56 -6.75 -5.15 -5.32
N VAL A 57 -5.58 -5.68 -5.69
CA VAL A 57 -4.29 -5.02 -5.46
C VAL A 57 -3.84 -4.26 -6.71
N GLN A 58 -3.58 -2.96 -6.56
CA GLN A 58 -3.08 -2.10 -7.64
C GLN A 58 -1.72 -1.51 -7.25
N ARG A 59 -0.78 -1.50 -8.20
CA ARG A 59 0.54 -0.85 -8.02
C ARG A 59 0.58 0.47 -8.78
N HIS A 60 1.18 1.47 -8.15
CA HIS A 60 1.34 2.82 -8.70
C HIS A 60 2.82 3.20 -8.66
N ALA A 61 3.30 3.85 -9.72
CA ALA A 61 4.71 4.20 -9.85
C ALA A 61 5.14 5.28 -8.85
N SER A 62 4.21 6.15 -8.46
CA SER A 62 4.41 7.19 -7.45
C SER A 62 3.09 7.54 -6.75
N PHE A 63 3.14 8.41 -5.75
CA PHE A 63 1.93 8.85 -5.06
C PHE A 63 1.07 9.76 -5.96
N GLU A 64 1.70 10.53 -6.83
CA GLU A 64 1.03 11.35 -7.85
C GLU A 64 0.27 10.47 -8.84
N ASP A 65 0.88 9.37 -9.30
CA ASP A 65 0.23 8.38 -10.17
C ASP A 65 -1.04 7.80 -9.52
N TYR A 66 -0.98 7.52 -8.21
CA TYR A 66 -2.15 7.12 -7.44
C TYR A 66 -3.22 8.23 -7.38
N LEU A 67 -2.85 9.47 -7.09
CA LEU A 67 -3.79 10.59 -7.02
C LEU A 67 -4.50 10.83 -8.37
N GLU A 68 -3.77 10.74 -9.48
CA GLU A 68 -4.32 10.94 -10.83
C GLU A 68 -5.28 9.81 -11.22
N LYS A 69 -4.93 8.56 -10.92
CA LYS A 69 -5.73 7.38 -11.27
C LYS A 69 -6.94 7.19 -10.38
N CYS A 70 -6.77 7.31 -9.06
CA CYS A 70 -7.79 6.96 -8.08
C CYS A 70 -8.61 8.17 -7.62
N LYS A 71 -8.08 9.40 -7.73
CA LYS A 71 -8.74 10.66 -7.35
C LYS A 71 -9.48 10.56 -6.01
N PRO A 72 -8.78 10.19 -4.92
CA PRO A 72 -9.43 9.96 -3.63
C PRO A 72 -10.10 11.24 -3.13
N LYS A 73 -11.38 11.16 -2.77
CA LYS A 73 -12.15 12.32 -2.27
C LYS A 73 -11.62 12.83 -0.93
N LYS A 74 -11.17 11.90 -0.08
CA LYS A 74 -10.58 12.12 1.24
C LYS A 74 -9.62 10.98 1.52
N TYR A 75 -8.51 11.28 2.18
CA TYR A 75 -7.60 10.26 2.70
C TYR A 75 -7.18 10.66 4.12
N MET A 76 -6.86 9.65 4.93
CA MET A 76 -6.28 9.82 6.24
C MET A 76 -4.89 9.23 6.24
N HIS A 77 -3.94 9.95 6.82
CA HIS A 77 -2.57 9.50 6.93
C HIS A 77 -2.29 9.00 8.34
N VAL A 78 -1.77 7.78 8.46
CA VAL A 78 -1.39 7.18 9.74
C VAL A 78 0.13 7.09 9.78
N GLN A 79 0.75 7.83 10.71
CA GLN A 79 2.18 7.74 11.00
C GLN A 79 2.42 7.20 12.41
N PRO A 80 3.44 6.36 12.63
CA PRO A 80 3.89 6.04 13.97
C PRO A 80 4.40 7.30 14.68
N LYS A 81 4.17 7.39 15.99
CA LYS A 81 4.58 8.52 16.83
C LYS A 81 6.11 8.69 16.92
N VAL A 82 6.86 7.64 16.58
CA VAL A 82 8.33 7.62 16.57
C VAL A 82 8.80 7.46 15.14
N VAL A 83 9.25 8.57 14.55
CA VAL A 83 9.90 8.61 13.25
C VAL A 83 11.19 9.41 13.42
N ASN A 84 12.34 8.78 13.16
CA ASN A 84 13.63 9.48 13.11
C ASN A 84 13.53 10.64 12.11
N SER A 85 14.07 11.79 12.49
CA SER A 85 13.94 13.11 11.84
C SER A 85 14.21 13.14 10.33
N THR A 86 14.88 12.11 9.78
CA THR A 86 15.22 11.97 8.36
C THR A 86 14.03 11.63 7.45
N MET A 87 12.94 11.03 7.98
CA MET A 87 11.75 10.62 7.19
C MET A 87 10.64 11.68 7.13
N ARG A 88 10.87 12.90 7.66
CA ARG A 88 9.88 14.00 7.68
C ARG A 88 9.68 14.71 6.34
N GLN A 89 10.56 14.52 5.35
CA GLN A 89 10.51 15.33 4.13
C GLN A 89 9.42 14.91 3.12
N VAL A 90 8.89 13.69 3.21
CA VAL A 90 7.84 13.22 2.29
C VAL A 90 6.44 13.76 2.66
N THR A 91 6.21 14.15 3.91
CA THR A 91 4.87 14.49 4.42
C THR A 91 4.42 15.93 4.15
N LYS A 92 5.29 16.82 3.63
CA LYS A 92 4.92 18.23 3.46
C LYS A 92 4.09 18.54 2.21
N LEU A 93 3.94 17.62 1.25
CA LEU A 93 3.29 17.92 -0.02
C LEU A 93 1.79 17.63 -0.07
N VAL A 94 1.21 17.07 0.99
CA VAL A 94 -0.09 16.38 0.91
C VAL A 94 -1.07 16.92 1.97
N THR A 95 -0.99 18.23 2.25
CA THR A 95 -1.99 18.91 3.08
C THR A 95 -2.25 20.30 2.52
N ALA A 96 -3.14 20.36 1.53
CA ALA A 96 -3.92 21.52 1.14
C ALA A 96 -5.27 21.03 0.62
#